data_AF-A0AAE5GPA3-F1
#
_entry.id   AF-A0AAE5GPA3-F1
#
_cell.length_a   1.000
_cell.length_b   1.000
_cell.length_c   1.000
_cell.angle_alpha   90.00
_cell.angle_beta   90.00
_cell.angle_gamma   90.00
#
_symmetry.space_group_name_H-M   'P 1'
#
loop_
_entity.id
_entity.type
_entity.pdbx_description
1 polymer ?
#
loop_
_entity_poly.entity_id
_entity_poly.type
_entity_poly.pdbx_seq_one_letter_code
_entity_poly.pdbx_strand_id
1 'polypeptide(L)'
;MKLRLLMAALAVFAVSANVVADEASLDSTLLESLGDVPDEQTIQSAFLANPEQVLDVLTALLSNQVVDPQTAITQALTVSPELVDEIVEIARQAGVSSEIITTSALLAGLDPTVVAEATAAGIQTASSIAPPAAPAVGSDGGGGNAVVSPN
;
A
#
# COMPACT_ATOMS: atom_id res chain seq x y z
N MET A 1 -12.00 -61.15 -41.03
CA MET A 1 -11.87 -59.83 -41.70
C MET A 1 -11.71 -58.77 -40.64
N LYS A 2 -10.67 -57.94 -40.76
CA LYS A 2 -10.33 -56.84 -39.85
C LYS A 2 -11.22 -55.62 -40.17
N LEU A 3 -11.76 -54.94 -39.16
CA LEU A 3 -12.03 -53.51 -39.26
C LEU A 3 -11.88 -52.84 -37.88
N ARG A 4 -11.02 -51.82 -37.84
CA ARG A 4 -10.79 -50.90 -36.72
C ARG A 4 -11.70 -49.69 -36.89
N LEU A 5 -12.28 -49.17 -35.80
CA LEU A 5 -12.78 -47.80 -35.62
C LEU A 5 -13.03 -47.67 -34.11
N LEU A 6 -12.20 -47.00 -33.28
CA LEU A 6 -11.88 -45.57 -33.15
C LEU A 6 -13.11 -44.69 -32.86
N MET A 7 -12.98 -43.83 -31.84
CA MET A 7 -13.78 -42.64 -31.48
C MET A 7 -15.03 -42.91 -30.60
N ALA A 8 -15.36 -42.13 -29.58
CA ALA A 8 -14.77 -40.93 -29.00
C ALA A 8 -15.26 -40.80 -27.55
N ALA A 9 -14.37 -40.44 -26.63
CA ALA A 9 -14.74 -39.94 -25.31
C ALA A 9 -15.32 -38.52 -25.50
N LEU A 10 -16.64 -38.38 -25.37
CA LEU A 10 -17.27 -37.07 -25.36
C LEU A 10 -17.28 -36.54 -23.92
N ALA A 11 -16.37 -35.62 -23.67
CA ALA A 11 -16.29 -34.85 -22.43
C ALA A 11 -17.54 -33.97 -22.27
N VAL A 12 -18.16 -34.00 -21.10
CA VAL A 12 -19.01 -32.92 -20.60
C VAL A 12 -18.23 -32.28 -19.45
N PHE A 13 -17.42 -31.27 -19.78
CA PHE A 13 -16.96 -30.31 -18.79
C PHE A 13 -18.13 -29.37 -18.57
N ALA A 14 -18.82 -29.50 -17.43
CA ALA A 14 -19.83 -28.55 -17.03
C ALA A 14 -19.15 -27.18 -16.84
N VAL A 15 -19.62 -26.21 -17.62
CA VAL A 15 -19.27 -24.80 -17.56
C VAL A 15 -19.51 -24.28 -16.13
N SER A 16 -18.44 -23.87 -15.46
CA SER A 16 -18.51 -22.88 -14.38
C SER A 16 -18.26 -21.52 -15.02
N ALA A 17 -19.31 -20.84 -15.44
CA ALA A 17 -19.25 -19.44 -15.85
C ALA A 17 -20.48 -18.73 -15.27
N ASN A 18 -20.31 -18.06 -14.14
CA ASN A 18 -21.20 -17.00 -13.63
C ASN A 18 -20.51 -16.27 -12.46
N VAL A 19 -19.39 -15.58 -12.71
CA VAL A 19 -18.89 -14.49 -11.84
C VAL A 19 -18.12 -13.50 -12.73
N VAL A 20 -18.83 -12.76 -13.58
CA VAL A 20 -18.31 -11.52 -14.20
C VAL A 20 -19.53 -10.64 -14.48
N ALA A 21 -20.09 -10.01 -13.44
CA ALA A 21 -21.21 -9.09 -13.61
C ALA A 21 -21.41 -8.08 -12.46
N ASP A 22 -20.48 -7.91 -11.52
CA ASP A 22 -20.68 -6.99 -10.38
C ASP A 22 -19.83 -5.71 -10.45
N GLU A 23 -18.64 -5.75 -11.05
CA GLU A 23 -17.71 -4.60 -11.11
C GLU A 23 -18.30 -3.36 -11.82
N ALA A 24 -18.92 -3.53 -12.99
CA ALA A 24 -19.34 -2.40 -13.83
C ALA A 24 -20.57 -1.64 -13.31
N SER A 25 -21.38 -2.28 -12.46
CA SER A 25 -22.59 -1.70 -11.85
C SER A 25 -22.23 -0.77 -10.69
N LEU A 26 -21.22 -1.14 -9.91
CA LEU A 26 -20.79 -0.41 -8.73
C LEU A 26 -20.25 0.95 -9.11
N ASP A 27 -19.36 1.01 -10.11
CA ASP A 27 -18.80 2.26 -10.63
C ASP A 27 -19.89 3.29 -10.96
N SER A 28 -20.91 2.90 -11.73
CA SER A 28 -21.98 3.81 -12.15
C SER A 28 -22.81 4.35 -10.98
N THR A 29 -23.23 3.46 -10.06
CA THR A 29 -24.04 3.83 -8.90
C THR A 29 -23.26 4.65 -7.87
N LEU A 30 -21.98 4.32 -7.68
CA LEU A 30 -21.05 5.07 -6.83
C LEU A 30 -20.83 6.46 -7.39
N LEU A 31 -20.57 6.59 -8.69
CA LEU A 31 -20.36 7.89 -9.34
C LEU A 31 -21.58 8.80 -9.26
N GLU A 32 -22.79 8.25 -9.41
CA GLU A 32 -24.04 8.99 -9.18
C GLU A 32 -24.23 9.42 -7.73
N SER A 33 -23.72 8.63 -6.76
CA SER A 33 -23.80 8.96 -5.33
C SER A 33 -22.80 10.02 -4.87
N LEU A 34 -21.65 10.12 -5.55
CA LEU A 34 -20.55 11.04 -5.20
C LEU A 34 -20.84 12.50 -5.60
N GLY A 35 -21.67 12.71 -6.62
CA GLY A 35 -22.01 14.06 -7.10
C GLY A 35 -20.83 14.78 -7.75
N ASP A 36 -20.92 16.12 -7.84
CA ASP A 36 -19.95 16.94 -8.60
C ASP A 36 -18.62 17.12 -7.86
N VAL A 37 -18.63 17.27 -6.53
CA VAL A 37 -17.43 17.28 -5.67
C VAL A 37 -17.77 16.54 -4.38
N PRO A 38 -17.43 15.24 -4.26
CA PRO A 38 -17.74 14.47 -3.06
C PRO A 38 -16.92 14.97 -1.86
N ASP A 39 -17.58 15.16 -0.73
CA ASP A 39 -16.92 15.49 0.54
C ASP A 39 -16.37 14.23 1.25
N GLU A 40 -15.55 14.45 2.28
CA GLU A 40 -14.97 13.36 3.08
C GLU A 40 -16.02 12.40 3.65
N GLN A 41 -17.18 12.91 4.09
CA GLN A 41 -18.25 12.09 4.64
C GLN A 41 -18.92 11.21 3.58
N THR A 42 -19.10 11.72 2.37
CA THR A 42 -19.67 10.98 1.25
C THR A 42 -18.72 9.85 0.83
N ILE A 43 -17.42 10.14 0.74
CA ILE A 43 -16.39 9.14 0.42
C ILE A 43 -16.32 8.06 1.52
N GLN A 44 -16.32 8.45 2.79
CA GLN A 44 -16.35 7.49 3.89
C GLN A 44 -17.61 6.63 3.87
N SER A 45 -18.78 7.22 3.60
CA SER A 45 -20.05 6.49 3.51
C SER A 45 -20.04 5.49 2.35
N ALA A 46 -19.39 5.82 1.23
CA ALA A 46 -19.24 4.89 0.11
C ALA A 46 -18.44 3.65 0.48
N PHE A 47 -17.35 3.79 1.25
CA PHE A 47 -16.58 2.65 1.75
C PHE A 47 -17.34 1.85 2.81
N LEU A 48 -18.05 2.52 3.73
CA LEU A 48 -18.85 1.84 4.76
C LEU A 48 -20.07 1.10 4.17
N ALA A 49 -20.64 1.61 3.08
CA ALA A 49 -21.73 0.95 2.36
C ALA A 49 -21.26 -0.29 1.60
N ASN A 50 -19.98 -0.36 1.25
CA ASN A 50 -19.39 -1.44 0.46
C ASN A 50 -18.11 -2.00 1.13
N PRO A 51 -18.22 -2.56 2.35
CA PRO A 51 -17.05 -2.99 3.13
C PRO A 51 -16.32 -4.19 2.51
N GLU A 52 -17.00 -4.99 1.68
CA GLU A 52 -16.39 -6.13 0.96
C GLU A 52 -15.67 -5.70 -0.33
N GLN A 53 -15.90 -4.47 -0.81
CA GLN A 53 -15.47 -3.99 -2.13
C GLN A 53 -14.65 -2.70 -2.03
N VAL A 54 -13.92 -2.53 -0.91
CA VAL A 54 -13.13 -1.31 -0.63
C VAL A 54 -12.10 -1.06 -1.74
N LEU A 55 -11.48 -2.10 -2.28
CA LEU A 55 -10.48 -1.98 -3.35
C LEU A 55 -11.11 -1.48 -4.66
N ASP A 56 -12.31 -1.96 -5.00
CA ASP A 56 -13.01 -1.57 -6.23
C ASP A 56 -13.54 -0.14 -6.11
N VAL A 57 -14.12 0.20 -4.96
CA VAL A 57 -14.54 1.57 -4.63
C VAL A 57 -13.36 2.54 -4.68
N LEU A 58 -12.20 2.16 -4.13
CA LEU A 58 -10.99 2.99 -4.19
C LEU A 58 -10.52 3.18 -5.64
N THR A 59 -10.51 2.12 -6.43
CA THR A 59 -10.11 2.17 -7.84
C THR A 59 -11.02 3.10 -8.64
N ALA A 60 -12.33 3.02 -8.41
CA ALA A 60 -13.33 3.91 -9.01
C ALA A 60 -13.10 5.38 -8.62
N LEU A 61 -12.85 5.63 -7.33
CA LEU A 61 -12.60 6.96 -6.79
C LEU A 61 -11.32 7.57 -7.35
N LEU A 62 -10.22 6.82 -7.41
CA LEU A 62 -8.94 7.30 -7.93
C LEU A 62 -8.95 7.49 -9.46
N SER A 63 -9.84 6.80 -10.16
CA SER A 63 -10.07 7.01 -11.60
C SER A 63 -10.83 8.32 -11.88
N ASN A 64 -11.46 8.91 -10.87
CA ASN A 64 -12.20 10.16 -10.97
C ASN A 64 -11.31 11.37 -10.62
N GLN A 65 -11.12 12.27 -11.58
CA GLN A 65 -10.28 13.47 -11.41
C GLN A 65 -10.83 14.51 -10.42
N VAL A 66 -12.09 14.39 -10.03
CA VAL A 66 -12.72 15.35 -9.09
C VAL A 66 -12.56 14.92 -7.64
N VAL A 67 -12.22 13.66 -7.40
CA VAL A 67 -11.98 13.12 -6.06
C VAL A 67 -10.56 13.47 -5.63
N ASP A 68 -10.40 13.96 -4.40
CA ASP A 68 -9.08 14.12 -3.82
C ASP A 68 -8.48 12.73 -3.46
N PRO A 69 -7.36 12.32 -4.09
CA PRO A 69 -6.78 11.01 -3.86
C PRO A 69 -6.29 10.85 -2.41
N GLN A 70 -5.84 11.92 -1.74
CA GLN A 70 -5.41 11.84 -0.35
C GLN A 70 -6.57 11.47 0.56
N THR A 71 -7.71 12.15 0.42
CA THR A 71 -8.94 11.81 1.15
C THR A 71 -9.37 10.37 0.86
N ALA A 72 -9.46 9.96 -0.41
CA ALA A 72 -9.92 8.61 -0.77
C ALA A 72 -9.05 7.51 -0.14
N ILE A 73 -7.72 7.65 -0.22
CA ILE A 73 -6.77 6.69 0.37
C ILE A 73 -6.86 6.71 1.89
N THR A 74 -6.95 7.89 2.52
CA THR A 74 -7.08 8.02 3.98
C THR A 74 -8.33 7.30 4.49
N GLN A 75 -9.46 7.47 3.80
CA GLN A 75 -10.72 6.81 4.19
C GLN A 75 -10.65 5.30 3.96
N ALA A 76 -10.09 4.83 2.85
CA ALA A 76 -9.90 3.40 2.59
C ALA A 76 -9.04 2.74 3.68
N LEU A 77 -7.91 3.36 4.05
CA LEU A 77 -7.01 2.87 5.10
C LEU A 77 -7.64 2.92 6.50
N THR A 78 -8.54 3.88 6.74
CA THR A 78 -9.26 4.00 8.01
C THR A 78 -10.32 2.90 8.15
N VAL A 79 -11.01 2.57 7.06
CA VAL A 79 -12.08 1.56 7.04
C VAL A 79 -11.52 0.14 7.02
N SER A 80 -10.47 -0.10 6.23
CA SER A 80 -9.85 -1.42 6.05
C SER A 80 -8.33 -1.35 6.20
N PRO A 81 -7.80 -1.12 7.42
CA PRO A 81 -6.37 -1.09 7.68
C PRO A 81 -5.65 -2.41 7.38
N GLU A 82 -6.38 -3.53 7.36
CA GLU A 82 -5.88 -4.85 7.00
C GLU A 82 -5.52 -5.01 5.52
N LEU A 83 -6.03 -4.12 4.65
CA LEU A 83 -5.77 -4.12 3.19
C LEU A 83 -4.75 -3.04 2.79
N VAL A 84 -3.91 -2.61 3.72
CA VAL A 84 -2.96 -1.50 3.49
C VAL A 84 -2.06 -1.75 2.28
N ASP A 85 -1.55 -2.97 2.11
CA ASP A 85 -0.64 -3.30 1.01
C ASP A 85 -1.35 -3.18 -0.35
N GLU A 86 -2.57 -3.69 -0.46
CA GLU A 86 -3.40 -3.62 -1.67
C GLU A 86 -3.85 -2.18 -1.98
N ILE A 87 -4.28 -1.43 -0.96
CA ILE A 87 -4.70 -0.02 -1.11
C ILE A 87 -3.55 0.84 -1.61
N VAL A 88 -2.35 0.66 -1.03
CA VAL A 88 -1.15 1.39 -1.43
C VAL A 88 -0.74 1.02 -2.85
N GLU A 89 -0.82 -0.25 -3.23
CA GLU A 89 -0.51 -0.69 -4.58
C GLU A 89 -1.47 -0.10 -5.62
N ILE A 90 -2.77 -0.08 -5.34
CA ILE A 90 -3.77 0.58 -6.20
C ILE A 90 -3.46 2.07 -6.35
N ALA A 91 -3.11 2.76 -5.26
CA ALA A 91 -2.75 4.17 -5.30
C ALA A 91 -1.50 4.43 -6.17
N ARG A 92 -0.48 3.57 -6.08
CA ARG A 92 0.72 3.66 -6.93
C ARG A 92 0.38 3.42 -8.40
N GLN A 93 -0.44 2.42 -8.70
CA GLN A 93 -0.90 2.12 -10.06
C GLN A 93 -1.73 3.27 -10.65
N ALA A 94 -2.51 3.96 -9.83
CA ALA A 94 -3.24 5.16 -10.19
C ALA A 94 -2.33 6.41 -10.36
N GLY A 95 -1.02 6.28 -10.13
CA GLY A 95 -0.05 7.37 -10.30
C GLY A 95 -0.03 8.37 -9.14
N VAL A 96 -0.59 8.02 -7.99
CA VAL A 96 -0.54 8.86 -6.78
C VAL A 96 0.89 8.88 -6.24
N SER A 97 1.37 10.06 -5.83
CA SER A 97 2.74 10.20 -5.33
C SER A 97 2.93 9.51 -3.97
N SER A 98 4.13 8.98 -3.74
CA SER A 98 4.50 8.34 -2.47
C SER A 98 4.35 9.28 -1.26
N GLU A 99 4.48 10.59 -1.45
CA GLU A 99 4.21 11.62 -0.42
C GLU A 99 2.74 11.63 0.00
N ILE A 100 1.81 11.62 -0.97
CA ILE A 100 0.37 11.59 -0.70
C ILE A 100 -0.03 10.28 -0.03
N ILE A 101 0.52 9.15 -0.48
CA ILE A 101 0.27 7.84 0.11
C ILE A 101 0.77 7.80 1.57
N THR A 102 1.99 8.27 1.82
CA THR A 102 2.59 8.30 3.17
C THR A 102 1.82 9.24 4.09
N THR A 103 1.40 10.40 3.59
CA THR A 103 0.57 11.35 4.35
C THR A 103 -0.80 10.76 4.67
N SER A 104 -1.42 10.07 3.71
CA SER A 104 -2.72 9.40 3.91
C SER A 104 -2.64 8.31 4.98
N ALA A 105 -1.56 7.52 4.99
CA ALA A 105 -1.33 6.52 6.03
C ALA A 105 -1.18 7.16 7.42
N LEU A 106 -0.42 8.26 7.52
CA LEU A 106 -0.29 9.01 8.77
C LEU A 106 -1.62 9.56 9.27
N LEU A 107 -2.44 10.10 8.37
CA LEU A 107 -3.78 10.62 8.70
C LEU A 107 -4.75 9.51 9.12
N ALA A 108 -4.62 8.31 8.55
CA ALA A 108 -5.36 7.12 8.94
C ALA A 108 -4.86 6.47 10.26
N GLY A 109 -3.79 7.02 10.87
CA GLY A 109 -3.21 6.49 12.10
C GLY A 109 -2.32 5.27 11.90
N LEU A 110 -1.90 4.98 10.67
CA LEU A 110 -0.96 3.93 10.33
C LEU A 110 0.50 4.43 10.42
N ASP A 111 1.41 3.49 10.67
CA ASP A 111 2.85 3.77 10.67
C ASP A 111 3.33 4.02 9.23
N PRO A 112 3.99 5.15 8.91
CA PRO A 112 4.44 5.45 7.55
C PRO A 112 5.46 4.44 7.00
N THR A 113 6.11 3.66 7.87
CA THR A 113 7.05 2.61 7.45
C THR A 113 6.36 1.44 6.76
N VAL A 114 5.05 1.24 6.97
CA VAL A 114 4.29 0.17 6.32
C VAL A 114 3.94 0.48 4.87
N VAL A 115 3.83 1.77 4.52
CA VAL A 115 3.49 2.22 3.15
C VAL A 115 4.69 2.72 2.37
N ALA A 116 5.84 2.90 3.04
CA ALA A 116 7.08 3.31 2.41
C ALA A 116 7.48 2.31 1.32
N GLU A 117 7.80 2.81 0.13
CA GLU A 117 8.45 1.98 -0.88
C GLU A 117 9.73 1.40 -0.28
N ALA A 118 10.01 0.12 -0.56
CA ALA A 118 11.29 -0.48 -0.27
C ALA A 118 12.35 0.30 -1.05
N THR A 119 12.92 1.33 -0.41
CA THR A 119 13.99 2.11 -0.98
C THR A 119 15.08 1.14 -1.41
N ALA A 120 15.67 1.35 -2.59
CA ALA A 120 16.67 0.47 -3.20
C ALA A 120 17.97 0.29 -2.39
N ALA A 121 17.99 0.61 -1.10
CA ALA A 121 18.85 -0.02 -0.11
C ALA A 121 18.32 -1.44 0.17
N GLY A 122 18.41 -2.29 -0.85
CA GLY A 122 17.88 -3.65 -0.82
C GLY A 122 18.31 -4.42 0.42
N ILE A 123 17.42 -5.30 0.88
CA ILE A 123 17.72 -6.51 1.66
C ILE A 123 19.16 -6.99 1.45
N GLN A 124 20.06 -6.53 2.31
CA GLN A 124 21.15 -7.33 2.80
C GLN A 124 20.63 -7.80 4.16
N THR A 125 20.31 -9.08 4.26
CA THR A 125 20.21 -9.81 5.52
C THR A 125 21.07 -9.13 6.56
N ALA A 126 20.45 -8.67 7.67
CA ALA A 126 21.14 -7.98 8.74
C ALA A 126 22.28 -8.86 9.28
N SER A 127 23.46 -8.77 8.67
CA SER A 127 24.71 -9.10 9.32
C SER A 127 24.84 -8.05 10.39
N SER A 128 24.52 -8.46 11.62
CA SER A 128 24.72 -7.75 12.89
C SER A 128 25.24 -6.32 12.71
N ILE A 129 24.35 -5.33 12.84
CA ILE A 129 24.80 -3.94 13.00
C ILE A 129 25.61 -3.92 14.29
N ALA A 130 26.93 -3.91 14.16
CA ALA A 130 27.81 -3.67 15.30
C ALA A 130 27.45 -2.27 15.83
N PRO A 131 27.25 -2.11 17.15
CA PRO A 131 26.97 -0.81 17.72
C PRO A 131 28.06 0.20 17.30
N PRO A 132 27.70 1.48 17.11
CA PRO A 132 28.64 2.51 16.69
C PRO A 132 29.85 2.50 17.61
N ALA A 133 31.04 2.46 17.01
CA ALA A 133 32.28 2.45 17.77
C ALA A 133 32.33 3.69 18.67
N ALA A 134 32.64 3.48 19.95
CA ALA A 134 32.86 4.57 20.88
C ALA A 134 33.90 5.54 20.31
N PRO A 135 33.75 6.86 20.51
CA PRO A 135 34.73 7.83 20.06
C PRO A 135 36.13 7.43 20.56
N ALA A 136 37.10 7.37 19.66
CA ALA A 136 38.48 7.21 20.05
C ALA A 136 38.88 8.44 20.87
N VAL A 137 38.98 8.30 22.18
CA VAL A 137 39.78 9.23 22.97
C VAL A 137 41.21 9.06 22.47
N GLY A 138 41.72 10.08 21.77
CA GLY A 138 43.11 10.09 21.38
C GLY A 138 43.95 9.89 22.63
N SER A 139 44.82 8.88 22.63
CA SER A 139 45.78 8.60 23.71
C SER A 139 46.83 9.71 23.89
N ASP A 140 46.71 10.81 23.15
CA ASP A 140 47.55 11.99 23.27
C ASP A 140 46.96 13.02 24.25
N GLY A 141 46.63 12.54 25.45
CA GLY A 141 46.63 13.38 26.67
C GLY A 141 48.06 13.81 26.99
N GLY A 142 48.69 14.52 26.06
CA GLY A 142 50.04 15.04 26.16
C GLY A 142 50.06 16.39 26.85
N GLY A 143 50.88 16.49 27.90
CA GLY A 143 51.61 17.72 28.17
C GLY A 143 51.00 18.72 29.15
N GLY A 144 50.46 18.27 30.28
CA GLY A 144 50.26 19.13 31.45
C GLY A 144 51.53 19.24 32.30
N ASN A 145 52.47 20.06 31.83
CA ASN A 145 53.71 20.54 32.47
C ASN A 145 53.88 20.23 33.98
N ALA A 146 54.60 19.15 34.31
CA ALA A 146 55.21 18.98 35.63
C ALA A 146 56.40 19.95 35.75
N VAL A 147 56.13 21.23 36.01
CA VAL A 147 57.15 22.15 36.51
C VAL A 147 57.46 21.79 37.95
N VAL A 148 58.52 21.01 38.12
CA VAL A 148 59.24 20.88 39.39
C VAL A 148 59.84 22.26 39.69
N SER A 149 59.37 22.92 40.73
CA SER A 149 60.02 24.13 41.26
C SER A 149 61.26 23.69 42.05
N PRO A 150 62.49 24.09 41.68
CA PRO A 150 63.64 23.84 42.53
C PRO A 150 63.78 24.98 43.54
N ASN A 151 63.76 24.59 44.81
CA ASN A 151 64.30 25.27 46.00
C ASN A 151 63.69 26.63 46.39
#